data_AF-A0A061A695-F1
#
_entry.id   AF-A0A061A695-F1
#
_cell.length_a   1.000
_cell.length_b   1.000
_cell.length_c   1.000
_cell.angle_alpha   90.00
_cell.angle_beta   90.00
_cell.angle_gamma   90.00
#
_symmetry.space_group_name_H-M   'P 1'
#
loop_
_entity.id
_entity.type
_entity.pdbx_description
1 polymer ?
#
loop_
_entity_poly.entity_id
_entity_poly.type
_entity_poly.pdbx_seq_one_letter_code
_entity_poly.pdbx_strand_id
1 'polypeptide(L)'
;MVQWTDFERATIQSVFEKMDYDDVGPAALSRCLVVYPWTQRYFGNFGNLYNAAAIQGNPMVAAHGKTVLRGLDRAVKNMDDIKATYAELSVLHSEKLRVDPDNFRVN
;
A
#
# COMPACT_ATOMS: atom_id res chain seq x y z
N MET A 1 -0.36 -10.45 -20.70
CA MET A 1 -0.08 -9.04 -20.37
C MET A 1 -1.42 -8.32 -20.42
N VAL A 2 -1.77 -7.54 -19.41
CA VAL A 2 -3.02 -6.76 -19.43
C VAL A 2 -2.90 -5.69 -20.51
N GLN A 3 -4.00 -5.36 -21.17
CA GLN A 3 -4.06 -4.27 -22.15
C GLN A 3 -4.91 -3.17 -21.56
N TRP A 4 -4.37 -1.95 -21.53
CA TRP A 4 -5.07 -0.75 -21.07
C TRP A 4 -5.45 0.10 -22.27
N THR A 5 -6.71 0.50 -22.34
CA THR A 5 -7.15 1.56 -23.25
C THR A 5 -6.55 2.91 -22.83
N ASP A 6 -6.47 3.85 -23.77
CA ASP A 6 -6.00 5.21 -23.48
C ASP A 6 -6.88 5.90 -22.43
N PHE A 7 -8.19 5.63 -22.46
CA PHE A 7 -9.14 6.15 -21.48
C PHE A 7 -8.87 5.62 -20.07
N GLU A 8 -8.60 4.32 -19.92
CA GLU A 8 -8.26 3.72 -18.63
C GLU A 8 -6.96 4.31 -18.07
N ARG A 9 -5.91 4.46 -18.91
CA ARG A 9 -4.65 5.09 -18.49
C ARG A 9 -4.86 6.51 -18.01
N ALA A 10 -5.51 7.34 -18.83
CA ALA A 10 -5.75 8.74 -18.50
C ALA A 10 -6.56 8.87 -17.21
N THR A 11 -7.55 8.00 -17.00
CA THR A 11 -8.36 7.98 -15.78
C THR A 11 -7.50 7.66 -14.56
N ILE A 12 -6.69 6.59 -14.63
CA ILE A 12 -5.83 6.17 -13.51
C ILE A 12 -4.80 7.26 -13.19
N GLN A 13 -4.14 7.82 -14.21
CA GLN A 13 -3.17 8.90 -14.03
C GLN A 13 -3.82 10.13 -13.39
N SER A 14 -4.99 10.56 -13.87
CA SER A 14 -5.71 11.71 -13.33
C SER A 14 -6.09 11.55 -11.85
N VAL A 15 -6.39 10.33 -11.41
CA VAL A 15 -6.64 10.04 -9.98
C VAL A 15 -5.37 10.21 -9.16
N PHE A 16 -4.25 9.66 -9.62
CA PHE A 16 -2.98 9.72 -8.89
C PHE A 16 -2.36 11.13 -8.86
N GLU A 17 -2.56 11.93 -9.90
CA GLU A 17 -2.10 13.33 -9.96
C GLU A 17 -2.77 14.23 -8.92
N LYS A 18 -4.02 13.94 -8.55
CA LYS A 18 -4.80 14.74 -7.60
C LYS A 18 -4.65 14.27 -6.15
N MET A 19 -3.95 13.17 -5.93
CA MET A 19 -3.86 12.53 -4.63
C MET A 19 -2.83 13.24 -3.75
N ASP A 20 -3.20 13.58 -2.52
CA ASP A 20 -2.25 13.99 -1.49
C ASP A 20 -1.67 12.74 -0.81
N TYR A 21 -0.38 12.50 -1.00
CA TYR A 21 0.28 11.32 -0.48
C TYR A 21 0.51 11.39 1.02
N ASP A 22 0.62 12.61 1.57
CA ASP A 22 0.79 12.84 3.01
C ASP A 22 -0.53 12.65 3.78
N ASP A 23 -1.68 12.65 3.10
CA ASP A 23 -2.99 12.34 3.66
C ASP A 23 -3.41 10.88 3.38
N VAL A 24 -3.48 10.51 2.09
CA VAL A 24 -4.08 9.23 1.66
C VAL A 24 -3.24 8.03 2.10
N GLY A 25 -1.91 8.12 2.06
CA GLY A 25 -1.02 7.04 2.47
C GLY A 25 -1.20 6.65 3.93
N PRO A 26 -1.01 7.59 4.88
CA PRO A 26 -1.25 7.36 6.30
C PRO A 26 -2.68 6.90 6.61
N ALA A 27 -3.69 7.51 5.98
CA ALA A 27 -5.09 7.15 6.19
C ALA A 27 -5.39 5.70 5.77
N ALA A 28 -4.90 5.27 4.61
CA ALA A 28 -5.11 3.92 4.10
C ALA A 28 -4.48 2.85 4.99
N LEU A 29 -3.22 3.02 5.39
CA LEU A 29 -2.56 2.04 6.26
C LEU A 29 -3.17 2.02 7.66
N SER A 30 -3.50 3.19 8.23
CA SER A 30 -4.18 3.27 9.52
C SER A 30 -5.51 2.53 9.50
N ARG A 31 -6.32 2.75 8.46
CA ARG A 31 -7.60 2.06 8.26
C ARG A 31 -7.41 0.55 8.15
N CYS A 32 -6.42 0.09 7.40
CA CYS A 32 -6.11 -1.34 7.29
C CYS A 32 -5.80 -1.97 8.66
N LEU A 33 -4.92 -1.34 9.45
CA LEU A 33 -4.53 -1.83 10.77
C LEU A 33 -5.67 -1.80 11.81
N VAL A 34 -6.63 -0.89 11.65
CA VAL A 34 -7.82 -0.78 12.53
C VAL A 34 -8.90 -1.76 12.13
N VAL A 35 -9.27 -1.82 10.86
CA VAL A 35 -10.39 -2.65 10.37
C VAL A 35 -10.01 -4.13 10.28
N TYR A 36 -8.74 -4.41 10.00
CA TYR A 36 -8.20 -5.78 9.85
C TYR A 36 -7.07 -5.99 10.86
N PRO A 37 -7.37 -6.10 12.16
CA PRO A 37 -6.36 -6.06 13.23
C PRO A 37 -5.32 -7.18 13.16
N TRP A 38 -5.63 -8.31 12.50
CA TRP A 38 -4.63 -9.37 12.26
C TRP A 38 -3.45 -8.91 11.40
N THR A 39 -3.61 -7.87 10.59
CA THR A 39 -2.52 -7.30 9.77
C THR A 39 -1.44 -6.62 10.62
N GLN A 40 -1.75 -6.21 11.85
CA GLN A 40 -0.80 -5.61 12.79
C GLN A 40 0.40 -6.53 13.07
N ARG A 41 0.23 -7.85 12.96
CA ARG A 41 1.31 -8.84 13.19
C ARG A 41 2.54 -8.63 12.31
N TYR A 42 2.39 -8.02 11.13
CA TYR A 42 3.51 -7.76 10.21
C TYR A 42 4.28 -6.48 10.56
N PHE A 43 3.78 -5.68 11.50
CA PHE A 43 4.32 -4.35 11.85
C PHE A 43 4.82 -4.29 13.30
N GLY A 44 5.34 -5.40 13.84
CA GLY A 44 5.77 -5.49 15.25
C GLY A 44 6.79 -4.44 15.69
N ASN A 45 7.59 -3.89 14.75
CA ASN A 45 8.58 -2.85 15.04
C ASN A 45 8.02 -1.43 15.02
N PHE A 46 6.71 -1.24 14.80
CA PHE A 46 6.11 0.09 14.71
C PHE A 46 5.71 0.64 16.09
N GLY A 47 5.94 -0.10 17.17
CA GLY A 47 5.62 0.33 18.52
C GLY A 47 4.13 0.15 18.85
N ASN A 48 3.51 1.16 19.47
CA ASN A 48 2.15 1.03 19.98
C ASN A 48 1.11 1.04 18.84
N LEU A 49 0.43 -0.10 18.65
CA LEU A 49 -0.70 -0.29 17.73
C LEU A 49 -1.98 -0.77 18.44
N TYR A 50 -2.07 -0.55 19.77
CA TYR A 50 -3.11 -1.16 20.61
C TYR A 50 -4.54 -0.71 20.29
N ASN A 51 -4.74 0.54 19.88
CA ASN A 51 -6.06 1.10 19.58
C ASN A 51 -5.99 2.08 18.40
N ALA A 52 -7.16 2.49 17.89
CA ALA A 52 -7.26 3.34 16.72
C ALA A 52 -6.50 4.67 16.87
N ALA A 53 -6.59 5.34 18.02
CA ALA A 53 -5.87 6.59 18.26
C ALA A 53 -4.36 6.40 18.27
N ALA A 54 -3.86 5.32 18.87
CA ALA A 54 -2.45 4.96 18.86
C ALA A 54 -1.94 4.67 17.44
N ILE A 55 -2.73 3.96 16.62
CA ILE A 55 -2.40 3.66 15.22
C ILE A 55 -2.38 4.93 14.37
N GLN A 56 -3.42 5.76 14.46
CA GLN A 56 -3.55 7.00 13.67
C GLN A 56 -2.48 8.03 14.03
N GLY A 57 -2.07 8.09 15.30
CA GLY A 57 -0.99 8.96 15.78
C GLY A 57 0.42 8.39 15.58
N ASN A 58 0.57 7.20 15.00
CA ASN A 58 1.85 6.52 14.92
C ASN A 58 2.69 7.03 13.72
N PRO A 59 3.88 7.63 13.97
CA PRO A 59 4.71 8.19 12.89
C PRO A 59 5.26 7.13 11.94
N MET A 60 5.46 5.88 12.40
CA MET A 60 5.92 4.78 11.55
C MET A 60 4.80 4.28 10.63
N VAL A 61 3.56 4.24 11.13
CA VAL A 61 2.38 3.95 10.29
C VAL A 61 2.22 5.02 9.22
N ALA A 62 2.32 6.30 9.59
CA ALA A 62 2.24 7.39 8.61
C ALA A 62 3.36 7.28 7.56
N ALA A 63 4.61 7.11 7.98
CA ALA A 63 5.75 6.97 7.06
C ALA A 63 5.62 5.76 6.12
N HIS A 64 5.17 4.62 6.65
CA HIS A 64 5.01 3.41 5.84
C HIS A 64 3.81 3.49 4.90
N GLY A 65 2.70 4.13 5.30
CA GLY A 65 1.56 4.38 4.43
C GLY A 65 1.95 5.16 3.17
N LYS A 66 2.85 6.15 3.31
CA LYS A 66 3.43 6.88 2.17
C LYS A 66 4.31 5.98 1.30
N THR A 67 5.06 5.07 1.92
CA THR A 67 5.88 4.09 1.19
C THR A 67 5.01 3.15 0.34
N VAL A 68 3.89 2.68 0.88
CA VAL A 68 2.91 1.85 0.16
C VAL A 68 2.32 2.62 -1.03
N LEU A 69 1.88 3.87 -0.80
CA LEU A 69 1.27 4.67 -1.87
C LEU A 69 2.26 5.03 -2.99
N ARG A 70 3.53 5.31 -2.65
CA ARG A 70 4.61 5.45 -3.64
C ARG A 70 4.89 4.15 -4.39
N GLY A 71 4.70 3.01 -3.74
CA GLY A 71 4.64 1.71 -4.40
C GLY A 71 3.60 1.74 -5.52
N LEU A 72 2.34 2.05 -5.20
CA LEU A 72 1.25 2.12 -6.17
C LEU A 72 1.53 3.10 -7.33
N ASP A 73 2.10 4.28 -7.04
CA ASP A 73 2.53 5.24 -8.07
C ASP A 73 3.57 4.65 -9.05
N ARG A 74 4.48 3.80 -8.56
CA ARG A 74 5.42 3.05 -9.42
C ARG A 74 4.66 2.16 -10.41
N ALA A 75 3.56 1.51 -10.02
CA ALA A 75 2.74 0.73 -10.95
C ALA A 75 2.04 1.61 -11.99
N VAL A 76 1.54 2.80 -11.61
CA VAL A 76 0.93 3.75 -12.55
C VAL A 76 1.93 4.24 -13.60
N LYS A 77 3.21 4.37 -13.22
CA LYS A 77 4.29 4.74 -14.15
C LYS A 77 4.76 3.58 -15.04
N ASN A 78 4.40 2.34 -14.71
CA ASN A 78 4.86 1.11 -15.39
C ASN A 78 3.68 0.17 -15.72
N MET A 79 2.54 0.72 -16.13
CA MET A 79 1.27 -0.02 -16.28
C MET A 79 1.33 -1.23 -17.21
N ASP A 80 2.22 -1.22 -18.19
CA ASP A 80 2.42 -2.31 -19.15
C ASP A 80 3.21 -3.49 -18.58
N ASP A 81 4.00 -3.24 -17.53
CA ASP A 81 4.93 -4.22 -16.97
C ASP A 81 4.91 -4.25 -15.44
N ILE A 82 3.71 -4.18 -14.86
CA ILE A 82 3.51 -4.22 -13.41
C ILE A 82 4.12 -5.49 -12.81
N LYS A 83 4.01 -6.63 -13.51
CA LYS A 83 4.52 -7.92 -13.04
C LYS A 83 6.04 -7.88 -12.86
N ALA A 84 6.81 -7.42 -13.85
CA ALA A 84 8.26 -7.33 -13.68
C ALA A 84 8.64 -6.23 -12.69
N THR A 85 7.93 -5.09 -12.73
CA THR A 85 8.13 -3.95 -11.82
C THR A 85 8.08 -4.37 -10.36
N TYR A 86 7.21 -5.31 -9.99
CA TYR A 86 7.02 -5.79 -8.63
C TYR A 86 7.65 -7.15 -8.32
N ALA A 87 8.47 -7.73 -9.20
CA ALA A 87 9.05 -9.06 -8.96
C ALA A 87 9.80 -9.15 -7.62
N GLU A 88 10.68 -8.17 -7.33
CA GLU A 88 11.41 -8.12 -6.06
C GLU A 88 10.50 -7.88 -4.86
N LEU A 89 9.48 -7.02 -5.03
CA LEU A 89 8.52 -6.72 -3.97
C LEU A 89 7.66 -7.94 -3.63
N SER A 90 7.30 -8.73 -4.65
CA SER A 90 6.61 -10.00 -4.49
C SER A 90 7.45 -10.96 -3.66
N VAL A 91 8.72 -11.15 -4.00
CA VAL A 91 9.64 -12.02 -3.24
C VAL A 91 9.79 -11.54 -1.79
N LEU A 92 9.91 -10.23 -1.58
CA LEU A 92 9.95 -9.66 -0.23
C LEU A 92 8.70 -10.04 0.57
N HIS A 93 7.51 -9.83 0.02
CA HIS A 93 6.27 -10.06 0.76
C HIS A 93 5.93 -11.54 0.92
N SER A 94 6.18 -12.38 -0.09
CA SER A 94 5.86 -13.81 -0.05
C SER A 94 6.91 -14.63 0.72
N GLU A 95 8.19 -14.50 0.37
CA GLU A 95 9.22 -15.41 0.87
C GLU A 95 9.82 -14.95 2.20
N LYS A 96 10.03 -13.64 2.35
CA LYS A 96 10.70 -13.07 3.52
C LYS A 96 9.71 -12.66 4.61
N LEU A 97 8.70 -11.87 4.25
CA LEU A 97 7.69 -11.39 5.22
C LEU A 97 6.56 -12.40 5.44
N ARG A 98 6.36 -13.34 4.50
CA ARG A 98 5.32 -14.39 4.57
C ARG A 98 3.94 -13.80 4.82
N VAL A 99 3.64 -12.72 4.10
CA VAL A 99 2.33 -12.09 4.11
C VAL A 99 1.35 -13.01 3.39
N ASP A 100 0.29 -13.42 4.09
CA ASP A 100 -0.80 -14.16 3.49
C ASP A 100 -1.40 -13.32 2.33
N PRO A 101 -1.48 -13.86 1.09
CA PRO A 101 -1.94 -13.12 -0.09
C PRO A 101 -3.31 -12.48 0.04
N ASP A 102 -4.20 -13.01 0.89
CA ASP A 102 -5.52 -12.40 1.10
C ASP A 102 -5.40 -10.96 1.64
N ASN A 103 -4.30 -10.62 2.33
CA ASN A 103 -4.07 -9.28 2.85
C ASN A 103 -3.77 -8.23 1.76
N PHE A 104 -3.47 -8.63 0.51
CA PHE A 104 -3.32 -7.65 -0.58
C PHE A 104 -4.67 -7.09 -1.07
N ARG A 105 -5.80 -7.77 -0.77
CA ARG A 105 -7.14 -7.35 -1.18
C ARG A 105 -7.90 -6.56 -0.10
N VAL A 106 -7.47 -6.63 1.16
CA VAL A 106 -8.22 -6.07 2.31
C VAL A 106 -7.97 -4.57 2.53
N ASN A 107 -7.84 -3.77 1.47
CA ASN A 107 -7.74 -2.32 1.62
C ASN A 107 -8.74 -1.59 0.72
#